data_AF-A0A7I4YQX8-F1
#
_entry.id   AF-A0A7I4YQX8-F1
#
_cell.length_a   1.000
_cell.length_b   1.000
_cell.length_c   1.000
_cell.angle_alpha   90.00
_cell.angle_beta   90.00
_cell.angle_gamma   90.00
#
_symmetry.space_group_name_H-M   'P 1'
#
loop_
_entity.id
_entity.type
_entity.pdbx_description
1 polymer ?
#
loop_
_entity_poly.entity_id
_entity_poly.type
_entity_poly.pdbx_seq_one_letter_code
_entity_poly.pdbx_strand_id
1 'polypeptide(L)'
;MISAQFQGHHLALTFLHSTNCQIFLPRLLYAFMLISSTSTYLITEFMLFAIVVERWIAFIFCGTYETGYTKLAPVLIAVAVLTPSTLLLIVFYGQSFDGLYLSGRSFPSNTYTSANVLLFALLATNITGLLLTVILHLLTPKRQIRMSLSSKFQSKENMIASTLLFWISTVQFTALCCSHSVLLYLRIYQTTNPMSIAFKENSDFFNFYTLALPVMSTLYFVKVRQQRIRDIKSHVNLKASGSDGWTNYSSVIERQWR
;
A
#
# COMPACT_ATOMS: atom_id res chain seq x y z
N MET A 1 1.88 11.24 8.92
CA MET A 1 1.40 12.63 9.11
C MET A 1 0.31 12.73 10.19
N ILE A 2 -0.66 11.82 10.24
CA ILE A 2 -1.72 11.81 11.29
C ILE A 2 -1.20 11.36 12.68
N SER A 3 -0.20 10.45 12.75
CA SER A 3 0.42 10.09 14.04
C SER A 3 1.12 11.29 14.72
N ALA A 4 1.67 12.21 13.93
CA ALA A 4 2.31 13.43 14.42
C ALA A 4 1.29 14.45 14.97
N GLN A 5 0.09 14.54 14.37
CA GLN A 5 -0.99 15.39 14.88
C GLN A 5 -1.56 14.86 16.21
N PHE A 6 -1.67 13.53 16.35
CA PHE A 6 -2.13 12.91 17.60
C PHE A 6 -1.08 13.02 18.72
N GLN A 7 0.20 12.80 18.41
CA GLN A 7 1.31 13.00 19.35
C GLN A 7 1.42 14.47 19.78
N GLY A 8 1.29 15.42 18.86
CA GLY A 8 1.32 16.85 19.17
C GLY A 8 0.16 17.29 20.07
N HIS A 9 -1.05 16.77 19.83
CA HIS A 9 -2.21 17.13 20.64
C HIS A 9 -2.14 16.56 22.05
N HIS A 10 -1.79 15.27 22.20
CA HIS A 10 -1.62 14.67 23.52
C HIS A 10 -0.44 15.27 24.28
N LEU A 11 0.72 15.53 23.63
CA LEU A 11 1.84 16.21 24.27
C LEU A 11 1.47 17.62 24.72
N ALA A 12 0.76 18.39 23.90
CA ALA A 12 0.29 19.72 24.28
C ALA A 12 -0.73 19.66 25.45
N LEU A 13 -1.63 18.68 25.45
CA LEU A 13 -2.59 18.45 26.53
C LEU A 13 -1.90 18.08 27.86
N THR A 14 -0.81 17.31 27.83
CA THR A 14 -0.07 16.97 29.06
C THR A 14 0.58 18.18 29.73
N PHE A 15 0.90 19.24 28.98
CA PHE A 15 1.51 20.46 29.52
C PHE A 15 0.51 21.54 29.94
N LEU A 16 -0.76 21.43 29.54
CA LEU A 16 -1.80 22.47 29.71
C LEU A 16 -2.93 22.09 30.68
N HIS A 17 -2.88 20.90 31.29
CA HIS A 17 -3.97 20.41 32.13
C HIS A 17 -3.96 20.97 33.56
N SER A 18 -5.10 21.56 33.97
CA SER A 18 -5.36 21.99 35.35
C SER A 18 -6.53 21.24 36.00
N THR A 19 -7.29 20.41 35.28
CA THR A 19 -8.46 19.68 35.83
C THR A 19 -8.62 18.25 35.25
N ASN A 20 -9.16 17.32 36.04
CA ASN A 20 -9.22 15.88 35.74
C ASN A 20 -10.12 15.48 34.54
N CYS A 21 -11.02 16.34 34.07
CA CYS A 21 -12.03 16.00 33.06
C CYS A 21 -11.65 16.36 31.61
N GLN A 22 -10.54 17.06 31.39
CA GLN A 22 -10.15 17.54 30.05
C GLN A 22 -9.43 16.47 29.19
N ILE A 23 -9.30 15.22 29.66
CA ILE A 23 -8.64 14.13 28.92
C ILE A 23 -9.47 13.68 27.70
N PHE A 24 -10.78 13.94 27.70
CA PHE A 24 -11.68 13.55 26.60
C PHE A 24 -11.60 14.52 25.43
N LEU A 25 -11.61 13.95 24.23
CA LEU A 25 -11.49 14.71 22.99
C LEU A 25 -12.76 15.53 22.72
N PRO A 26 -12.66 16.82 22.33
CA PRO A 26 -13.84 17.59 21.95
C PRO A 26 -14.50 17.00 20.69
N ARG A 27 -15.84 17.02 20.63
CA ARG A 27 -16.66 16.34 19.61
C ARG A 27 -16.21 16.60 18.17
N LEU A 28 -15.92 17.85 17.82
CA LEU A 28 -15.49 18.23 16.46
C LEU A 28 -14.11 17.65 16.12
N LEU A 29 -13.19 17.65 17.08
CA LEU A 29 -11.83 17.13 16.89
C LEU A 29 -11.84 15.61 16.80
N TYR A 30 -12.67 14.94 17.60
CA TYR A 30 -12.95 13.50 17.49
C TYR A 30 -13.50 13.13 16.11
N ALA A 31 -14.56 13.80 15.64
CA ALA A 31 -15.15 13.53 14.34
C ALA A 31 -14.16 13.74 13.20
N PHE A 32 -13.38 14.83 13.24
CA PHE A 32 -12.35 15.11 12.24
C PHE A 32 -11.26 14.03 12.22
N MET A 33 -10.72 13.66 13.39
CA MET A 33 -9.68 12.64 13.47
C MET A 33 -10.18 11.26 13.02
N LEU A 34 -11.41 10.89 13.37
CA LEU A 34 -12.00 9.61 12.99
C LEU A 34 -12.22 9.52 11.49
N ILE A 35 -12.91 10.51 10.91
CA ILE A 35 -13.20 10.55 9.48
C ILE A 35 -11.90 10.59 8.68
N SER A 36 -10.93 11.42 9.08
CA SER A 36 -9.64 11.53 8.40
C SER A 36 -8.83 10.23 8.46
N SER A 37 -8.77 9.60 9.64
CA SER A 37 -8.03 8.35 9.83
C SER A 37 -8.67 7.20 9.05
N THR A 38 -9.99 7.02 9.14
CA THR A 38 -10.71 5.97 8.41
C THR A 38 -10.63 6.21 6.90
N SER A 39 -10.69 7.47 6.45
CA SER A 39 -10.54 7.84 5.04
C SER A 39 -9.17 7.49 4.49
N THR A 40 -8.11 7.85 5.19
CA THR A 40 -6.73 7.55 4.77
C THR A 40 -6.53 6.04 4.64
N TYR A 41 -7.06 5.26 5.58
CA TYR A 41 -6.98 3.81 5.55
C TYR A 41 -7.71 3.24 4.33
N LEU A 42 -8.98 3.59 4.13
CA LEU A 42 -9.77 3.13 3.00
C LEU A 42 -9.15 3.51 1.65
N ILE A 43 -8.74 4.76 1.47
CA ILE A 43 -8.12 5.22 0.21
C ILE A 43 -6.84 4.43 -0.08
N THR A 44 -6.01 4.17 0.92
CA THR A 44 -4.77 3.40 0.73
C THR A 44 -5.05 1.99 0.24
N GLU A 45 -6.03 1.30 0.84
CA GLU A 45 -6.47 -0.04 0.44
C GLU A 45 -6.98 -0.08 -1.02
N PHE A 46 -7.89 0.82 -1.36
CA PHE A 46 -8.46 0.89 -2.71
C PHE A 46 -7.42 1.29 -3.77
N MET A 47 -6.47 2.15 -3.42
CA MET A 47 -5.35 2.51 -4.31
C MET A 47 -4.44 1.32 -4.59
N LEU A 48 -4.13 0.52 -3.56
CA LEU A 48 -3.32 -0.69 -3.75
C LEU A 48 -4.05 -1.72 -4.61
N PHE A 49 -5.35 -1.92 -4.40
CA PHE A 49 -6.17 -2.75 -5.26
C PHE A 49 -6.20 -2.25 -6.71
N ALA A 50 -6.37 -0.94 -6.92
CA ALA A 50 -6.35 -0.32 -8.25
C ALA A 50 -5.00 -0.53 -8.97
N ILE A 51 -3.88 -0.44 -8.26
CA ILE A 51 -2.55 -0.75 -8.81
C ILE A 51 -2.47 -2.22 -9.22
N VAL A 52 -2.96 -3.15 -8.40
CA VAL A 52 -2.99 -4.58 -8.77
C VAL A 52 -3.82 -4.81 -10.03
N VAL A 53 -4.99 -4.17 -10.15
CA VAL A 53 -5.84 -4.24 -11.35
C VAL A 53 -5.13 -3.68 -12.58
N GLU A 54 -4.47 -2.53 -12.48
CA GLU A 54 -3.67 -1.96 -13.57
C GLU A 54 -2.60 -2.94 -14.05
N ARG A 55 -1.87 -3.57 -13.12
CA ARG A 55 -0.83 -4.55 -13.46
C ARG A 55 -1.36 -5.81 -14.08
N TRP A 56 -2.56 -6.24 -13.69
CA TRP A 56 -3.27 -7.34 -14.34
C TRP A 56 -3.66 -7.02 -15.78
N ILE A 57 -4.18 -5.82 -16.02
CA ILE A 57 -4.54 -5.36 -17.36
C ILE A 57 -3.27 -5.22 -18.21
N ALA A 58 -2.21 -4.61 -17.69
CA ALA A 58 -0.92 -4.50 -18.37
C ALA A 58 -0.29 -5.87 -18.65
N PHE A 59 -0.45 -6.83 -17.73
CA PHE A 59 -0.04 -8.20 -17.97
C PHE A 59 -0.82 -8.77 -19.14
N ILE A 60 -2.15 -8.85 -19.09
CA ILE A 60 -2.98 -9.45 -20.15
C ILE A 60 -2.71 -8.78 -21.51
N PHE A 61 -2.74 -7.44 -21.56
CA PHE A 61 -2.68 -6.63 -22.78
C PHE A 61 -1.30 -6.03 -23.08
N CYS A 62 -0.22 -6.73 -22.74
CA CYS A 62 1.16 -6.22 -22.89
C CYS A 62 1.48 -5.58 -24.26
N GLY A 63 0.94 -6.11 -25.37
CA GLY A 63 1.21 -5.56 -26.71
C GLY A 63 0.41 -4.29 -27.08
N THR A 64 -0.73 -4.04 -26.44
CA THR A 64 -1.64 -2.92 -26.76
C THR A 64 -1.80 -1.95 -25.59
N TYR A 65 -1.13 -2.21 -24.46
CA TYR A 65 -1.26 -1.43 -23.24
C TYR A 65 -0.86 0.03 -23.45
N GLU A 66 0.30 0.27 -24.08
CA GLU A 66 0.83 1.62 -24.31
C GLU A 66 -0.05 2.47 -25.23
N THR A 67 -0.70 1.86 -26.23
CA THR A 67 -1.49 2.59 -27.22
C THR A 67 -2.96 2.73 -26.81
N GLY A 68 -3.52 1.77 -26.09
CA GLY A 68 -4.95 1.71 -25.78
C GLY A 68 -5.35 2.17 -24.37
N TYR A 69 -4.46 2.09 -23.39
CA TYR A 69 -4.83 2.20 -21.97
C TYR A 69 -4.28 3.43 -21.24
N THR A 70 -3.92 4.49 -21.98
CA THR A 70 -3.38 5.75 -21.40
C THR A 70 -4.32 6.42 -20.39
N LYS A 71 -5.65 6.28 -20.57
CA LYS A 71 -6.66 6.82 -19.65
C LYS A 71 -7.05 5.88 -18.50
N LEU A 72 -6.52 4.66 -18.46
CA LEU A 72 -6.91 3.67 -17.45
C LEU A 72 -6.50 4.11 -16.03
N ALA A 73 -5.25 4.59 -15.88
CA ALA A 73 -4.71 5.01 -14.59
C ALA A 73 -5.53 6.14 -13.92
N PRO A 74 -5.85 7.29 -14.56
CA PRO A 74 -6.64 8.33 -13.93
C PRO A 74 -8.07 7.87 -13.59
N VAL A 75 -8.67 6.99 -14.41
CA VAL A 75 -10.00 6.41 -14.11
C VAL A 75 -9.94 5.54 -12.86
N LEU A 76 -8.93 4.67 -12.75
CA LEU A 76 -8.74 3.81 -11.58
C LEU A 76 -8.51 4.64 -10.30
N ILE A 77 -7.72 5.72 -10.39
CA ILE A 77 -7.51 6.63 -9.25
C ILE A 77 -8.82 7.31 -8.84
N ALA A 78 -9.60 7.80 -9.80
CA ALA A 78 -10.89 8.42 -9.51
C ALA A 78 -11.85 7.45 -8.81
N VAL A 79 -11.95 6.21 -9.30
CA VAL A 79 -12.76 5.15 -8.66
C VAL A 79 -12.23 4.83 -7.26
N ALA A 80 -10.91 4.72 -7.09
CA ALA A 80 -10.28 4.40 -5.82
C ALA A 80 -10.43 5.50 -4.76
N VAL A 81 -10.73 6.75 -5.15
CA VAL A 81 -11.00 7.86 -4.22
C VAL A 81 -12.51 8.05 -3.98
N LEU A 82 -13.33 7.95 -5.03
CA LEU A 82 -14.78 8.17 -4.92
C LEU A 82 -15.48 7.04 -4.16
N THR A 83 -15.07 5.79 -4.37
CA THR A 83 -15.65 4.61 -3.69
C THR A 83 -15.48 4.68 -2.17
N PRO A 84 -14.28 4.87 -1.60
CA PRO A 84 -14.15 4.99 -0.15
C PRO A 84 -14.80 6.26 0.40
N SER A 85 -14.81 7.37 -0.35
CA SER A 85 -15.48 8.60 0.07
C SER A 85 -16.99 8.42 0.21
N THR A 86 -17.62 7.72 -0.74
CA THR A 86 -19.05 7.40 -0.68
C THR A 86 -19.38 6.40 0.44
N LEU A 87 -18.54 5.38 0.65
CA LEU A 87 -18.68 4.46 1.78
C LEU A 87 -18.63 5.18 3.13
N LEU A 88 -17.71 6.12 3.30
CA LEU A 88 -17.63 6.92 4.53
C LEU A 88 -18.87 7.77 4.73
N LEU A 89 -19.36 8.42 3.67
CA LEU A 89 -20.59 9.20 3.74
C LEU A 89 -21.76 8.32 4.20
N ILE A 90 -21.90 7.11 3.66
CA ILE A 90 -22.96 6.17 4.06
C ILE A 90 -22.81 5.73 5.52
N VAL A 91 -21.61 5.38 5.95
CA VAL A 91 -21.35 4.87 7.32
C VAL A 91 -21.55 5.96 8.38
N PHE A 92 -21.16 7.20 8.09
CA PHE A 92 -21.25 8.31 9.04
C PHE A 92 -22.52 9.16 8.87
N TYR A 93 -23.39 8.86 7.90
CA TYR A 93 -24.64 9.59 7.72
C TYR A 93 -25.53 9.44 8.95
N GLY A 94 -25.96 10.58 9.52
CA GLY A 94 -26.88 10.61 10.66
C GLY A 94 -26.29 10.14 12.00
N GLN A 95 -24.96 9.95 12.10
CA GLN A 95 -24.33 9.50 13.33
C GLN A 95 -24.13 10.66 14.32
N SER A 96 -24.62 10.47 15.55
CA SER A 96 -24.34 11.35 16.68
C SER A 96 -22.97 10.99 17.27
N PHE A 97 -21.97 11.86 17.09
CA PHE A 97 -20.63 11.75 17.69
C PHE A 97 -20.62 12.07 19.21
N ASP A 98 -21.70 11.75 19.89
CA ASP A 98 -21.92 12.04 21.30
C ASP A 98 -21.42 10.86 22.14
N GLY A 99 -20.20 10.99 22.66
CA GLY A 99 -19.58 9.98 23.51
C GLY A 99 -18.23 10.44 24.07
N LEU A 100 -17.84 9.82 25.18
CA LEU A 100 -16.56 10.07 25.84
C LEU A 100 -15.50 9.17 25.20
N TYR A 101 -14.77 9.71 24.23
CA TYR A 101 -13.74 8.98 23.51
C TYR A 101 -12.35 9.50 23.89
N LEU A 102 -11.44 8.55 24.15
CA LEU A 102 -10.03 8.83 24.45
C LEU A 102 -9.19 8.98 23.17
N SER A 103 -9.59 8.33 22.07
CA SER A 103 -8.93 8.43 20.77
C SER A 103 -9.94 8.71 19.67
N GLY A 104 -9.54 9.56 18.72
CA GLY A 104 -10.24 9.82 17.47
C GLY A 104 -10.29 8.63 16.51
N ARG A 105 -10.09 7.39 16.95
CA ARG A 105 -10.11 6.18 16.11
C ARG A 105 -11.09 5.12 16.58
N SER A 106 -11.64 5.27 17.79
CA SER A 106 -12.68 4.39 18.30
C SER A 106 -13.99 4.69 17.56
N PHE A 107 -14.63 3.67 17.01
CA PHE A 107 -15.95 3.83 16.40
C PHE A 107 -17.01 4.09 17.47
N PRO A 108 -18.01 4.94 17.22
CA PRO A 108 -19.09 5.15 18.15
C PRO A 108 -19.89 3.87 18.36
N SER A 109 -20.40 3.66 19.56
CA SER A 109 -21.00 2.37 19.97
C SER A 109 -22.18 1.95 19.09
N ASN A 110 -22.94 2.92 18.57
CA ASN A 110 -24.06 2.67 17.68
C ASN A 110 -23.65 2.16 16.28
N THR A 111 -22.36 2.26 15.92
CA THR A 111 -21.84 1.89 14.58
C THR A 111 -21.09 0.56 14.57
N TYR A 112 -21.05 -0.20 15.67
CA TYR A 112 -20.25 -1.42 15.73
C TYR A 112 -20.60 -2.45 14.66
N THR A 113 -21.89 -2.60 14.33
CA THR A 113 -22.34 -3.54 13.29
C THR A 113 -21.82 -3.11 11.91
N SER A 114 -22.02 -1.84 11.53
CA SER A 114 -21.53 -1.28 10.26
C SER A 114 -20.01 -1.29 10.18
N ALA A 115 -19.33 -1.01 11.28
CA ALA A 115 -17.87 -1.06 11.37
C ALA A 115 -17.35 -2.48 11.19
N ASN A 116 -18.00 -3.50 11.77
CA ASN A 116 -17.61 -4.90 11.58
C ASN A 116 -17.81 -5.34 10.13
N VAL A 117 -18.93 -4.96 9.49
CA VAL A 117 -19.16 -5.24 8.05
C VAL A 117 -18.07 -4.60 7.19
N LEU A 118 -17.71 -3.34 7.47
CA LEU A 118 -16.63 -2.64 6.78
C LEU A 118 -15.28 -3.36 6.96
N LEU A 119 -14.97 -3.80 8.17
CA LEU A 119 -13.75 -4.56 8.47
C LEU A 119 -13.69 -5.88 7.69
N PHE A 120 -14.79 -6.65 7.66
CA PHE A 120 -14.85 -7.88 6.87
C PHE A 120 -14.70 -7.63 5.36
N ALA A 121 -15.32 -6.56 4.84
CA ALA A 121 -15.19 -6.18 3.43
C ALA A 121 -13.73 -5.80 3.07
N LEU A 122 -13.03 -5.08 3.96
CA LEU A 122 -11.63 -4.72 3.76
C LEU A 122 -10.70 -5.93 3.84
N LEU A 123 -10.97 -6.86 4.75
CA LEU A 123 -10.24 -8.12 4.82
C LEU A 123 -10.43 -8.96 3.55
N ALA A 124 -11.67 -9.05 3.05
CA ALA A 124 -11.97 -9.74 1.80
C ALA A 124 -11.24 -9.10 0.60
N THR A 125 -11.26 -7.76 0.52
CA THR A 125 -10.54 -7.02 -0.54
C THR A 125 -9.04 -7.29 -0.46
N ASN A 126 -8.44 -7.29 0.73
CA ASN A 126 -7.03 -7.63 0.93
C ASN A 126 -6.69 -9.06 0.50
N ILE A 127 -7.51 -10.04 0.87
CA ILE A 127 -7.32 -11.44 0.45
C ILE A 127 -7.38 -11.54 -1.07
N THR A 128 -8.36 -10.91 -1.70
CA THR A 128 -8.49 -10.92 -3.17
C THR A 128 -7.29 -10.25 -3.85
N GLY A 129 -6.80 -9.13 -3.33
CA GLY A 129 -5.59 -8.45 -3.81
C GLY A 129 -4.33 -9.31 -3.66
N LEU A 130 -4.18 -10.00 -2.53
CA LEU A 130 -3.06 -10.92 -2.31
C LEU A 130 -3.11 -12.10 -3.28
N LEU A 131 -4.27 -12.73 -3.47
CA LEU A 131 -4.43 -13.83 -4.42
C LEU A 131 -4.09 -13.38 -5.85
N LEU A 132 -4.60 -12.21 -6.26
CA LEU A 132 -4.30 -11.63 -7.56
C LEU A 132 -2.80 -11.37 -7.74
N THR A 133 -2.09 -10.84 -6.73
CA THR A 133 -0.65 -10.61 -6.83
C THR A 133 0.17 -11.91 -6.84
N VAL A 134 -0.23 -12.92 -6.07
CA VAL A 134 0.39 -14.26 -6.09
C VAL A 134 0.27 -14.89 -7.47
N ILE A 135 -0.94 -14.90 -8.05
CA ILE A 135 -1.17 -15.47 -9.38
C ILE A 135 -0.34 -14.71 -10.43
N LEU A 136 -0.31 -13.38 -10.36
CA LEU A 136 0.50 -12.55 -11.26
C LEU A 136 2.00 -12.91 -11.17
N HIS A 137 2.52 -13.08 -9.95
CA HIS A 137 3.91 -13.46 -9.71
C HIS A 137 4.24 -14.84 -10.32
N LEU A 138 3.34 -15.83 -10.19
CA LEU A 138 3.53 -17.18 -10.73
C LEU A 138 3.41 -17.26 -12.26
N LEU A 139 2.55 -16.43 -12.88
CA LEU A 139 2.33 -16.44 -14.32
C LEU A 139 3.38 -15.64 -15.11
N THR A 140 4.01 -14.65 -14.48
CA THR A 140 5.02 -13.78 -15.12
C THR A 140 6.20 -14.54 -15.76
N PRO A 141 6.89 -15.49 -15.09
CA PRO A 141 8.04 -16.17 -15.69
C PRO A 141 7.66 -17.05 -16.89
N LYS A 142 6.45 -17.62 -16.91
CA LYS A 142 6.00 -18.53 -17.99
C LYS A 142 5.79 -17.82 -19.33
N ARG A 143 5.59 -16.50 -19.33
CA ARG A 143 5.23 -15.72 -20.54
C ARG A 143 6.44 -15.22 -21.34
N GLN A 144 7.64 -15.17 -20.76
CA GLN A 144 8.82 -14.57 -21.40
C GLN A 144 9.35 -15.31 -22.64
N ILE A 145 8.90 -16.56 -22.86
CA ILE A 145 9.46 -17.47 -23.87
C ILE A 145 9.06 -17.06 -25.31
N ARG A 146 7.95 -16.31 -25.51
CA ARG A 146 7.38 -16.05 -26.85
C ARG A 146 7.19 -14.57 -27.22
N MET A 147 8.02 -13.66 -26.69
CA MET A 147 7.79 -12.21 -26.83
C MET A 147 8.81 -11.49 -27.72
N SER A 148 8.33 -10.43 -28.40
CA SER A 148 9.15 -9.45 -29.11
C SER A 148 10.07 -8.67 -28.15
N LEU A 149 11.12 -8.01 -28.66
CA LEU A 149 12.13 -7.36 -27.83
C LEU A 149 11.55 -6.25 -26.92
N SER A 150 10.64 -5.42 -27.44
CA SER A 150 9.93 -4.40 -26.66
C SER A 150 9.06 -5.03 -25.56
N SER A 151 8.30 -6.08 -25.91
CA SER A 151 7.46 -6.80 -24.95
C SER A 151 8.29 -7.53 -23.87
N LYS A 152 9.51 -7.98 -24.19
CA LYS A 152 10.46 -8.53 -23.20
C LYS A 152 10.92 -7.49 -22.18
N PHE A 153 11.18 -6.25 -22.61
CA PHE A 153 11.52 -5.15 -21.68
C PHE A 153 10.36 -4.82 -20.75
N GLN A 154 9.15 -4.65 -21.30
CA GLN A 154 7.95 -4.44 -20.49
C GLN A 154 7.67 -5.61 -19.55
N SER A 155 7.85 -6.86 -19.99
CA SER A 155 7.67 -8.04 -19.14
C SER A 155 8.68 -8.08 -17.99
N LYS A 156 9.95 -7.70 -18.22
CA LYS A 156 10.95 -7.60 -17.15
C LYS A 156 10.61 -6.50 -16.16
N GLU A 157 10.14 -5.35 -16.63
CA GLU A 157 9.67 -4.28 -15.75
C GLU A 157 8.47 -4.71 -14.92
N ASN A 158 7.49 -5.36 -15.56
CA ASN A 158 6.30 -5.87 -14.90
C ASN A 158 6.64 -6.97 -13.89
N MET A 159 7.68 -7.78 -14.12
CA MET A 159 8.17 -8.78 -13.15
C MET A 159 8.75 -8.15 -11.89
N ILE A 160 9.54 -7.09 -12.04
CA ILE A 160 10.09 -6.33 -10.90
C ILE A 160 8.95 -5.67 -10.13
N ALA A 161 8.03 -5.01 -10.83
CA ALA A 161 6.87 -4.37 -10.22
C ALA A 161 5.97 -5.39 -9.49
N SER A 162 5.68 -6.53 -10.11
CA SER A 162 4.86 -7.60 -9.52
C SER A 162 5.51 -8.20 -8.27
N THR A 163 6.85 -8.33 -8.26
CA THR A 163 7.59 -8.83 -7.08
C THR A 163 7.51 -7.83 -5.93
N LEU A 164 7.67 -6.53 -6.20
CA LEU A 164 7.49 -5.49 -5.19
C LEU A 164 6.05 -5.46 -4.66
N LEU A 165 5.05 -5.54 -5.54
CA LEU A 165 3.64 -5.58 -5.16
C LEU A 165 3.28 -6.80 -4.32
N PHE A 166 3.84 -7.96 -4.64
CA PHE A 166 3.69 -9.16 -3.83
C PHE A 166 4.23 -8.95 -2.40
N TRP A 167 5.43 -8.37 -2.25
CA TRP A 167 5.97 -8.05 -0.92
C TRP A 167 5.12 -7.04 -0.16
N ILE A 168 4.68 -5.96 -0.83
CA ILE A 168 3.81 -4.94 -0.23
C ILE A 168 2.49 -5.56 0.25
N SER A 169 1.82 -6.31 -0.61
CA SER A 169 0.55 -6.97 -0.29
C SER A 169 0.70 -8.01 0.83
N THR A 170 1.81 -8.75 0.86
CA THR A 170 2.07 -9.72 1.94
C THR A 170 2.32 -9.05 3.29
N VAL A 171 3.09 -7.96 3.32
CA VAL A 171 3.35 -7.19 4.55
C VAL A 171 2.05 -6.56 5.07
N GLN A 172 1.27 -5.96 4.18
CA GLN A 172 -0.02 -5.37 4.49
C GLN A 172 -1.00 -6.40 5.02
N PHE A 173 -1.19 -7.52 4.31
CA PHE A 173 -2.06 -8.61 4.74
C PHE A 173 -1.65 -9.14 6.12
N THR A 174 -0.36 -9.40 6.34
CA THR A 174 0.14 -9.88 7.64
C THR A 174 -0.17 -8.86 8.75
N ALA A 175 0.09 -7.58 8.52
CA ALA A 175 -0.15 -6.54 9.51
C ALA A 175 -1.64 -6.36 9.84
N LEU A 176 -2.52 -6.44 8.83
CA LEU A 176 -3.96 -6.33 9.00
C LEU A 176 -4.55 -7.55 9.70
N CYS A 177 -4.14 -8.75 9.29
CA CYS A 177 -4.54 -9.97 9.97
C CYS A 177 -4.12 -9.97 11.44
N CYS A 178 -2.87 -9.58 11.74
CA CYS A 178 -2.40 -9.50 13.12
C CYS A 178 -3.16 -8.44 13.93
N SER A 179 -3.31 -7.22 13.42
CA SER A 179 -4.01 -6.14 14.13
C SER A 179 -5.49 -6.46 14.34
N HIS A 180 -6.20 -6.98 13.35
CA HIS A 180 -7.60 -7.37 13.49
C HIS A 180 -7.79 -8.57 14.41
N SER A 181 -6.90 -9.57 14.37
CA SER A 181 -6.96 -10.72 15.27
C SER A 181 -6.76 -10.30 16.73
N VAL A 182 -5.78 -9.42 16.99
CA VAL A 182 -5.54 -8.84 18.33
C VAL A 182 -6.73 -8.01 18.79
N LEU A 183 -7.30 -7.17 17.91
CA LEU A 183 -8.47 -6.36 18.22
C LEU A 183 -9.71 -7.21 18.57
N LEU A 184 -9.94 -8.30 17.81
CA LEU A 184 -11.03 -9.24 18.07
C LEU A 184 -10.80 -10.01 19.38
N TYR A 185 -9.59 -10.47 19.63
CA TYR A 185 -9.23 -11.15 20.88
C TYR A 185 -9.49 -10.26 22.10
N LEU A 186 -9.05 -9.00 22.06
CA LEU A 186 -9.27 -8.05 23.15
C LEU A 186 -10.76 -7.74 23.36
N ARG A 187 -11.54 -7.65 22.27
CA ARG A 187 -13.00 -7.44 22.34
C ARG A 187 -13.75 -8.61 22.99
N ILE A 188 -13.29 -9.85 22.80
CA ILE A 188 -13.97 -11.05 23.32
C ILE A 188 -13.56 -11.34 24.77
N TYR A 189 -12.27 -11.21 25.11
CA TYR A 189 -11.73 -11.77 26.36
C TYR A 189 -11.39 -10.73 27.45
N GLN A 190 -11.27 -9.44 27.14
CA GLN A 190 -10.81 -8.43 28.12
C GLN A 190 -11.63 -7.12 28.08
N THR A 191 -12.96 -7.22 28.14
CA THR A 191 -13.84 -6.04 28.20
C THR A 191 -13.71 -5.22 29.49
N THR A 192 -13.24 -5.81 30.60
CA THR A 192 -13.21 -5.17 31.93
C THR A 192 -11.84 -4.66 32.37
N ASN A 193 -10.74 -5.06 31.71
CA ASN A 193 -9.40 -4.67 32.14
C ASN A 193 -9.02 -3.28 31.60
N PRO A 194 -8.67 -2.30 32.44
CA PRO A 194 -8.33 -0.94 32.00
C PRO A 194 -7.09 -0.91 31.11
N MET A 195 -6.14 -1.83 31.32
CA MET A 195 -4.96 -1.99 30.46
C MET A 195 -5.31 -2.49 29.05
N SER A 196 -6.38 -3.29 28.92
CA SER A 196 -6.88 -3.77 27.63
C SER A 196 -7.53 -2.65 26.83
N ILE A 197 -8.21 -1.72 27.50
CA ILE A 197 -8.75 -0.51 26.88
C ILE A 197 -7.60 0.36 26.35
N ALA A 198 -6.57 0.60 27.17
CA ALA A 198 -5.38 1.34 26.72
C ALA A 198 -4.69 0.65 25.54
N PHE A 199 -4.55 -0.67 25.56
CA PHE A 199 -3.95 -1.42 24.46
C PHE A 199 -4.82 -1.41 23.20
N LYS A 200 -6.15 -1.51 23.32
CA LYS A 200 -7.10 -1.41 22.20
C LYS A 200 -7.01 -0.05 21.50
N GLU A 201 -6.89 1.03 22.26
CA GLU A 201 -6.74 2.39 21.72
C GLU A 201 -5.34 2.62 21.09
N ASN A 202 -4.32 1.84 21.48
CA ASN A 202 -2.94 1.94 20.98
C ASN A 202 -2.53 0.83 20.00
N SER A 203 -3.33 -0.21 19.81
CA SER A 203 -3.01 -1.34 18.92
C SER A 203 -2.90 -0.90 17.46
N ASP A 204 -3.67 0.12 17.07
CA ASP A 204 -3.63 0.72 15.73
C ASP A 204 -2.57 1.83 15.59
N PHE A 205 -1.94 2.24 16.69
CA PHE A 205 -0.78 3.14 16.67
C PHE A 205 0.45 2.44 16.07
N PHE A 206 0.51 1.13 16.26
CA PHE A 206 1.49 0.24 15.69
C PHE A 206 1.14 -0.20 14.26
N ASN A 207 0.69 0.74 13.41
CA ASN A 207 0.73 0.57 11.95
C ASN A 207 2.19 0.59 11.47
N PHE A 208 3.00 -0.37 11.94
CA PHE A 208 4.40 -0.59 11.57
C PHE A 208 4.58 -0.66 10.06
N TYR A 209 3.57 -1.16 9.35
CA TYR A 209 3.59 -1.23 7.88
C TYR A 209 3.62 0.16 7.22
N THR A 210 3.09 1.23 7.82
CA THR A 210 3.13 2.57 7.19
C THR A 210 4.55 3.12 7.06
N LEU A 211 5.46 2.75 7.98
CA LEU A 211 6.88 3.10 7.92
C LEU A 211 7.69 1.99 7.24
N ALA A 212 7.34 0.72 7.47
CA ALA A 212 8.04 -0.40 6.86
C ALA A 212 7.86 -0.42 5.34
N LEU A 213 6.68 -0.07 4.81
CA LEU A 213 6.41 -0.05 3.36
C LEU A 213 7.33 0.90 2.57
N PRO A 214 7.45 2.20 2.93
CA PRO A 214 8.36 3.10 2.20
C PRO A 214 9.83 2.71 2.39
N VAL A 215 10.24 2.22 3.57
CA VAL A 215 11.62 1.75 3.81
C VAL A 215 11.92 0.53 2.94
N MET A 216 11.06 -0.50 2.98
CA MET A 216 11.21 -1.71 2.18
C MET A 216 11.21 -1.41 0.68
N SER A 217 10.31 -0.53 0.22
CA SER A 217 10.26 -0.10 -1.18
C SER A 217 11.54 0.60 -1.60
N THR A 218 12.04 1.52 -0.77
CA THR A 218 13.28 2.25 -1.04
C THR A 218 14.49 1.31 -1.12
N LEU A 219 14.64 0.40 -0.15
CA LEU A 219 15.71 -0.60 -0.16
C LEU A 219 15.62 -1.50 -1.39
N TYR A 220 14.41 -1.92 -1.78
CA TYR A 220 14.18 -2.72 -2.97
C TYR A 220 14.57 -1.96 -4.25
N PHE A 221 14.14 -0.70 -4.41
CA PHE A 221 14.51 0.11 -5.57
C PHE A 221 16.01 0.35 -5.67
N VAL A 222 16.70 0.58 -4.55
CA VAL A 222 18.16 0.70 -4.50
C VAL A 222 18.81 -0.60 -4.98
N LYS A 223 18.35 -1.75 -4.49
CA LYS A 223 18.87 -3.07 -4.88
C LYS A 223 18.67 -3.34 -6.38
N VAL A 224 17.47 -3.08 -6.90
CA VAL A 224 17.15 -3.24 -8.33
C VAL A 224 17.99 -2.31 -9.20
N ARG A 225 18.15 -1.05 -8.79
CA ARG A 225 19.00 -0.08 -9.51
C ARG A 225 20.44 -0.55 -9.56
N GLN A 226 20.99 -1.03 -8.45
CA GLN A 226 22.35 -1.57 -8.39
C GLN A 226 22.52 -2.84 -9.24
N GLN A 227 21.52 -3.70 -9.31
CA GLN A 227 21.52 -4.87 -10.20
C GLN A 227 21.52 -4.45 -11.67
N ARG A 228 20.64 -3.51 -12.08
CA ARG A 228 20.63 -2.99 -13.46
C ARG A 228 21.97 -2.39 -13.86
N ILE A 229 22.60 -1.59 -13.00
CA ILE A 229 23.90 -0.98 -13.27
C ILE A 229 24.97 -2.07 -13.46
N ARG A 230 24.96 -3.13 -12.63
CA ARG A 230 25.88 -4.26 -12.78
C ARG A 230 25.66 -5.04 -14.07
N ASP A 231 24.41 -5.32 -14.43
CA ASP A 231 24.07 -6.06 -15.65
C ASP A 231 24.44 -5.28 -16.92
N ILE A 232 24.24 -3.96 -16.92
CA ILE A 232 24.64 -3.10 -18.05
C ILE A 232 26.16 -3.10 -18.15
N LYS A 233 26.88 -2.88 -17.04
CA LYS A 233 28.35 -2.90 -17.03
C LYS A 233 28.92 -4.24 -17.49
N SER A 234 28.34 -5.36 -17.05
CA SER A 234 28.79 -6.69 -17.45
C SER A 234 28.51 -6.96 -18.94
N HIS A 235 27.33 -6.63 -19.47
CA HIS A 235 27.01 -6.81 -20.88
C HIS A 235 27.81 -5.89 -21.81
N VAL A 236 28.08 -4.65 -21.39
CA VAL A 236 28.93 -3.72 -22.15
C VAL A 236 30.38 -4.20 -22.16
N ASN A 237 30.91 -4.66 -21.01
CA ASN A 237 32.25 -5.24 -20.95
C ASN A 237 32.37 -6.53 -21.77
N LEU A 238 31.35 -7.38 -21.78
CA LEU A 238 31.28 -8.60 -22.61
C LEU A 238 31.09 -8.32 -24.11
N LYS A 239 30.56 -7.15 -24.48
CA LYS A 239 30.52 -6.71 -25.89
C LYS A 239 31.77 -5.95 -26.31
N ALA A 240 32.55 -5.45 -25.35
CA ALA A 240 33.84 -4.81 -25.59
C ALA A 240 35.01 -5.81 -25.60
N SER A 241 34.84 -7.01 -25.03
CA SER A 241 35.82 -8.11 -25.06
C SER A 241 35.24 -9.35 -25.72
N GLY A 242 36.03 -10.10 -26.49
CA GLY A 242 35.57 -11.27 -27.27
C GLY A 242 35.49 -11.02 -28.78
N SER A 243 35.05 -12.02 -29.55
CA SER A 243 34.98 -11.95 -31.03
C SER A 243 34.12 -10.79 -31.51
N ASP A 244 32.99 -10.56 -30.85
CA ASP A 244 32.04 -9.50 -31.19
C ASP A 244 32.61 -8.10 -30.90
N GLY A 245 33.38 -7.98 -29.81
CA GLY A 245 34.10 -6.75 -29.47
C GLY A 245 35.21 -6.44 -30.46
N TRP A 246 35.96 -7.47 -30.88
CA TRP A 246 36.96 -7.34 -31.94
C TRP A 246 36.35 -6.89 -33.27
N THR A 247 35.23 -7.49 -33.71
CA THR A 247 34.54 -7.06 -34.94
C THR A 247 34.02 -5.63 -34.88
N ASN A 248 33.56 -5.18 -33.71
CA ASN A 248 33.09 -3.81 -33.57
C ASN A 248 34.27 -2.82 -33.62
N TYR A 249 35.39 -3.16 -32.96
CA TYR A 249 36.61 -2.36 -32.96
C TYR A 249 37.27 -2.31 -34.36
N SER A 250 37.35 -3.44 -35.05
CA SER A 250 37.93 -3.52 -36.40
C SER A 250 37.10 -2.74 -37.42
N SER A 251 35.77 -2.77 -37.31
CA SER A 251 34.88 -2.01 -38.20
C SER A 251 35.01 -0.48 -38.05
N VAL A 252 35.36 0.00 -36.85
CA VAL A 252 35.62 1.43 -36.60
C VAL A 252 36.98 1.84 -37.15
N ILE A 253 38.01 1.01 -36.96
CA ILE A 253 39.34 1.23 -37.55
C ILE A 253 39.24 1.26 -39.08
N GLU A 254 38.57 0.29 -39.69
CA GLU A 254 38.41 0.20 -41.15
C GLU A 254 37.71 1.44 -41.75
N ARG A 255 36.78 2.06 -40.99
CA ARG A 255 36.13 3.32 -41.37
C ARG A 255 37.00 4.56 -41.20
N GLN A 256 38.04 4.52 -40.35
CA GLN A 256 38.97 5.64 -40.18
C GLN A 256 40.08 5.65 -41.23
N TRP A 257 40.38 4.50 -41.84
CA TRP A 257 41.47 4.34 -42.82
C TRP A 257 40.99 4.29 -44.28
N ARG A 258 39.68 4.42 -44.51
CA ARG A 258 39.08 4.70 -45.83
C ARG A 258 38.71 6.17 -45.92
#